data_AF-A0AAD7HZZ0-F1
#
_entry.id   AF-A0AAD7HZZ0-F1
#
_cell.length_a   1.000
_cell.length_b   1.000
_cell.length_c   1.000
_cell.angle_alpha   90.00
_cell.angle_beta   90.00
_cell.angle_gamma   90.00
#
_symmetry.space_group_name_H-M   'P 1'
#
loop_
_entity.id
_entity.type
_entity.pdbx_description
1 polymer ?
#
loop_
_entity_poly.entity_id
_entity_poly.type
_entity_poly.pdbx_seq_one_letter_code
_entity_poly.pdbx_strand_id
1 'polypeptide(L)'
;MLILPIHVPAHWICAFVDFDRKYMTVFDSWERDPVPNNDWKQSEHRSIFRLLMECLQRLFLNLESVIDWKDWWLDPCPVNQPYQVNSVDCGPHVCLLMSCLASRQITNIRELNTIITPDSVQRFRYILFGHLMKLPTAPIESGDNEEILSDSDFMIISPMVSGDESEIEASSPRPNKPSPPAENPSSPLTSIPASSQVEEEPVLLRRSARTKMQGL
;
A
#
# COMPACT_ATOMS: atom_id res chain seq x y z
N MET A 1 -5.22 -17.90 -0.98
CA MET A 1 -5.00 -16.45 -0.83
C MET A 1 -5.18 -16.06 0.63
N LEU A 2 -4.33 -15.20 1.17
CA LEU A 2 -4.43 -14.59 2.50
C LEU A 2 -4.43 -13.07 2.35
N ILE A 3 -5.32 -12.39 3.06
CA ILE A 3 -5.41 -10.92 3.12
C ILE A 3 -5.32 -10.54 4.60
N LEU A 4 -4.30 -9.78 4.98
CA LEU A 4 -4.02 -9.47 6.37
C LEU A 4 -3.92 -7.96 6.60
N PRO A 5 -4.85 -7.35 7.35
CA PRO A 5 -4.66 -5.99 7.83
C PRO A 5 -3.56 -5.99 8.90
N ILE A 6 -2.64 -5.03 8.81
CA ILE A 6 -1.54 -4.87 9.76
C ILE A 6 -1.64 -3.46 10.32
N HIS A 7 -1.68 -3.38 11.64
CA HIS A 7 -1.56 -2.12 12.35
C HIS A 7 -0.10 -1.88 12.70
N VAL A 8 0.45 -0.78 12.21
CA VAL A 8 1.73 -0.22 12.67
C VAL A 8 1.43 1.08 13.43
N PRO A 9 2.37 1.65 14.21
CA PRO A 9 2.06 2.81 15.05
C PRO A 9 1.34 3.94 14.28
N ALA A 10 0.08 4.19 14.67
CA ALA A 10 -0.80 5.20 14.07
C ALA A 10 -1.14 5.02 12.57
N HIS A 11 -0.93 3.84 12.00
CA HIS A 11 -1.18 3.59 10.57
C HIS A 11 -1.67 2.16 10.29
N TRP A 12 -2.48 2.01 9.25
CA TRP A 12 -2.99 0.72 8.79
C TRP A 12 -2.50 0.43 7.38
N ILE A 13 -1.95 -0.77 7.20
CA ILE A 13 -1.49 -1.31 5.92
C ILE A 13 -2.13 -2.68 5.70
N CYS A 14 -1.99 -3.24 4.51
CA CYS A 14 -2.52 -4.56 4.18
C CYS A 14 -1.48 -5.43 3.51
N ALA A 15 -1.14 -6.57 4.09
CA ALA A 15 -0.39 -7.60 3.39
C ALA A 15 -1.34 -8.50 2.59
N PHE A 16 -0.85 -8.96 1.44
CA PHE A 16 -1.55 -9.85 0.54
C PHE A 16 -0.63 -11.00 0.13
N VAL A 17 -1.14 -12.22 0.23
CA VAL A 17 -0.41 -13.45 -0.14
C VAL A 17 -1.26 -14.26 -1.12
N ASP A 18 -0.74 -14.45 -2.32
CA ASP A 18 -1.29 -15.35 -3.33
C ASP A 18 -0.40 -16.58 -3.44
N PHE A 19 -0.83 -17.67 -2.78
CA PHE A 19 -0.12 -18.95 -2.78
C PHE A 19 -0.08 -19.60 -4.16
N ASP A 20 -1.11 -19.40 -4.99
CA ASP A 20 -1.20 -20.02 -6.32
C ASP A 20 -0.19 -19.37 -7.28
N ARG A 21 -0.01 -18.06 -7.15
CA ARG A 21 0.95 -17.28 -7.96
C ARG A 21 2.35 -17.16 -7.32
N LYS A 22 2.55 -17.71 -6.12
CA LYS A 22 3.75 -17.48 -5.29
C LYS A 22 4.09 -15.98 -5.20
N TYR A 23 3.09 -15.15 -4.94
CA TYR A 23 3.21 -13.69 -4.91
C TYR A 23 2.86 -13.15 -3.53
N MET A 24 3.65 -12.21 -3.02
CA MET A 24 3.37 -11.50 -1.78
C MET A 24 3.59 -10.01 -1.96
N THR A 25 2.69 -9.19 -1.42
CA THR A 25 2.83 -7.74 -1.47
C THR A 25 2.30 -7.07 -0.20
N VAL A 26 2.74 -5.84 0.05
CA VAL A 26 2.23 -4.96 1.10
C VAL A 26 1.66 -3.72 0.42
N PHE A 27 0.40 -3.43 0.71
CA PHE A 27 -0.26 -2.20 0.30
C PHE A 27 -0.19 -1.20 1.44
N ASP A 28 0.43 -0.07 1.15
CA ASP A 28 0.58 1.07 2.04
C ASP A 28 0.00 2.30 1.35
N SER A 29 -1.11 2.79 1.88
CA SER A 29 -1.80 3.95 1.28
C SER A 29 -1.06 5.28 1.49
N TRP A 30 -0.11 5.36 2.43
CA TRP A 30 0.58 6.59 2.80
C TRP A 30 1.92 6.76 2.06
N GLU A 31 2.72 5.69 1.98
CA GLU A 31 4.08 5.79 1.45
C GLU A 31 4.10 5.87 -0.07
N ARG A 32 4.26 7.10 -0.57
CA ARG A 32 4.39 7.41 -1.99
C ARG A 32 5.84 7.67 -2.36
N ASP A 33 6.72 6.70 -2.18
CA ASP A 33 7.98 6.69 -2.93
C ASP A 33 8.63 5.30 -2.98
N PRO A 34 8.65 4.64 -4.15
CA PRO A 34 9.72 3.70 -4.45
C PRO A 34 10.98 4.53 -4.70
N VAL A 35 11.77 4.82 -3.66
CA VAL A 35 13.10 5.40 -3.88
C VAL A 35 13.86 4.43 -4.80
N PRO A 36 14.25 4.84 -6.03
CA PRO A 36 14.70 3.89 -7.05
C PRO A 36 16.06 3.25 -6.75
N ASN A 37 16.71 3.63 -5.65
CA ASN A 37 18.06 3.21 -5.32
C ASN A 37 18.15 2.73 -3.87
N ASN A 38 18.09 1.40 -3.73
CA ASN A 38 18.97 0.61 -2.87
C ASN A 38 18.78 0.49 -1.35
N ASP A 39 17.69 0.94 -0.72
CA ASP A 39 17.48 0.64 0.72
C ASP A 39 16.07 0.23 1.16
N TRP A 40 15.27 -0.38 0.27
CA TRP A 40 14.09 -1.15 0.73
C TRP A 40 14.47 -2.28 1.71
N LYS A 41 15.77 -2.65 1.74
CA LYS A 41 16.36 -3.53 2.73
C LYS A 41 16.23 -3.02 4.18
N GLN A 42 15.90 -1.74 4.39
CA GLN A 42 15.75 -1.13 5.72
C GLN A 42 14.32 -0.66 6.04
N SER A 43 13.34 -0.88 5.15
CA SER A 43 11.96 -0.43 5.39
C SER A 43 11.15 -1.37 6.29
N GLU A 44 10.15 -0.81 6.99
CA GLU A 44 9.22 -1.56 7.84
C GLU A 44 8.53 -2.71 7.07
N HIS A 45 8.26 -2.52 5.77
CA HIS A 45 7.68 -3.55 4.89
C HIS A 45 8.54 -4.80 4.81
N ARG A 46 9.88 -4.70 4.81
CA ARG A 46 10.76 -5.88 4.81
C ARG A 46 10.63 -6.67 6.11
N SER A 47 10.55 -5.99 7.24
CA SER A 47 10.32 -6.64 8.53
C SER A 47 8.98 -7.38 8.53
N ILE A 48 7.95 -6.80 7.92
CA ILE A 48 6.66 -7.45 7.70
C ILE A 48 6.79 -8.71 6.84
N PHE A 49 7.46 -8.65 5.68
CA PHE A 49 7.68 -9.85 4.85
C PHE A 49 8.40 -10.95 5.63
N ARG A 50 9.50 -10.61 6.31
CA ARG A 50 10.28 -11.58 7.07
C ARG A 50 9.41 -12.29 8.12
N LEU A 51 8.64 -11.53 8.90
CA LEU A 51 7.74 -12.07 9.91
C LEU A 51 6.63 -12.93 9.30
N LEU A 52 6.02 -12.49 8.20
CA LEU A 52 5.00 -13.26 7.50
C LEU A 52 5.55 -14.57 6.94
N MET A 53 6.72 -14.53 6.30
CA MET A 53 7.40 -15.72 5.78
C MET A 53 7.72 -16.70 6.91
N GLU A 54 8.23 -16.21 8.05
CA GLU A 54 8.51 -17.06 9.22
C GLU A 54 7.23 -17.68 9.81
N CYS A 55 6.17 -16.89 9.96
CA CYS A 55 4.88 -17.38 10.46
C CYS A 55 4.28 -18.43 9.52
N LEU A 56 4.25 -18.15 8.22
CA LEU A 56 3.78 -19.10 7.21
C LEU A 56 4.66 -20.34 7.18
N GLN A 57 5.98 -20.21 7.25
CA GLN A 57 6.88 -21.37 7.32
C GLN A 57 6.51 -22.27 8.51
N ARG A 58 6.31 -21.71 9.71
CA ARG A 58 5.92 -22.47 10.90
C ARG A 58 4.54 -23.12 10.74
N LEU A 59 3.57 -22.39 10.20
CA LEU A 59 2.21 -22.91 9.96
C LEU A 59 2.21 -24.08 8.97
N PHE A 60 2.98 -24.00 7.90
CA PHE A 60 3.04 -25.06 6.88
C PHE A 60 3.95 -26.23 7.28
N LEU A 61 4.98 -26.01 8.11
CA LEU A 61 5.75 -27.11 8.72
C LEU A 61 4.84 -28.04 9.54
N ASN A 62 3.86 -27.48 10.27
CA ASN A 62 2.86 -28.26 10.98
C ASN A 62 1.91 -29.04 10.06
N LEU A 63 1.88 -28.71 8.77
CA LEU A 63 1.06 -29.35 7.73
C LEU A 63 1.91 -30.24 6.79
N GLU A 64 3.13 -30.61 7.22
CA GLU A 64 4.10 -31.41 6.45
C GLU A 64 4.43 -30.83 5.06
N SER A 65 4.19 -29.52 4.89
CA SER A 65 4.40 -28.80 3.63
C SER A 65 5.54 -27.80 3.80
N VAL A 66 6.48 -27.80 2.87
CA VAL A 66 7.60 -26.84 2.88
C VAL A 66 7.36 -25.79 1.82
N ILE A 67 7.34 -24.52 2.21
CA ILE A 67 7.32 -23.40 1.27
C ILE A 67 8.77 -23.11 0.84
N ASP A 68 9.04 -23.21 -0.46
CA ASP A 68 10.29 -22.68 -1.03
C ASP A 68 10.09 -21.21 -1.42
N TRP A 69 10.64 -20.31 -0.62
CA TRP A 69 10.54 -18.87 -0.82
C TRP A 69 11.39 -18.33 -1.98
N LYS A 70 12.33 -19.11 -2.53
CA LYS A 70 13.21 -18.65 -3.63
C LYS A 70 12.45 -18.33 -4.91
N ASP A 71 11.33 -19.03 -5.11
CA ASP A 71 10.46 -18.87 -6.28
C ASP A 71 9.37 -17.80 -6.08
N TRP A 72 9.34 -17.13 -4.93
CA TRP A 72 8.31 -16.16 -4.63
C TRP A 72 8.68 -14.78 -5.15
N TRP A 73 7.70 -14.12 -5.76
CA TRP A 73 7.80 -12.71 -6.08
C TRP A 73 7.32 -11.87 -4.89
N LEU A 74 8.24 -11.12 -4.29
CA LEU A 74 7.95 -10.21 -3.18
C LEU A 74 7.93 -8.77 -3.71
N ASP A 75 6.79 -8.10 -3.58
CA ASP A 75 6.55 -6.74 -4.06
C ASP A 75 6.21 -5.83 -2.88
N PRO A 76 7.20 -5.16 -2.26
CA PRO A 76 6.97 -4.38 -1.05
C PRO A 76 6.06 -3.18 -1.24
N CYS A 77 5.96 -2.64 -2.45
CA CYS A 77 5.18 -1.46 -2.74
C CYS A 77 4.75 -1.52 -4.22
N PRO A 78 3.55 -2.04 -4.50
CA PRO A 78 3.14 -2.28 -5.87
C PRO A 78 3.02 -0.96 -6.63
N VAL A 79 3.72 -0.86 -7.76
CA VAL A 79 3.64 0.26 -8.70
C VAL A 79 2.19 0.33 -9.20
N ASN A 80 1.46 1.39 -8.84
CA ASN A 80 0.01 1.59 -9.04
C ASN A 80 -0.93 1.13 -7.91
N GLN A 81 -0.46 1.09 -6.65
CA GLN A 81 -1.39 0.99 -5.53
C GLN A 81 -2.22 2.27 -5.33
N PRO A 82 -3.42 2.15 -4.72
CA PRO A 82 -4.23 3.30 -4.35
C PRO A 82 -3.63 4.05 -3.15
N TYR A 83 -3.43 5.37 -3.31
CA TYR A 83 -2.89 6.24 -2.27
C TYR A 83 -4.00 7.02 -1.56
N GLN A 84 -3.84 7.18 -0.25
CA GLN A 84 -4.69 8.06 0.54
C GLN A 84 -4.29 9.52 0.35
N VAL A 85 -5.28 10.41 0.35
CA VAL A 85 -5.07 11.86 0.35
C VAL A 85 -5.23 12.43 1.76
N ASN A 86 -6.05 11.79 2.60
CA ASN A 86 -6.28 12.21 3.98
C ASN A 86 -5.44 11.37 4.94
N SER A 87 -4.84 11.99 5.94
CA SER A 87 -3.98 11.32 6.94
C SER A 87 -4.71 10.33 7.84
N VAL A 88 -6.05 10.38 7.89
CA VAL A 88 -6.89 9.55 8.77
C VAL A 88 -7.63 8.44 8.02
N ASP A 89 -7.40 8.28 6.71
CA ASP A 89 -8.15 7.35 5.86
C ASP A 89 -7.48 5.98 5.70
N CYS A 90 -6.38 5.69 6.41
CA CYS A 90 -5.62 4.46 6.22
C CYS A 90 -6.44 3.21 6.58
N GLY A 91 -7.21 3.24 7.66
CA GLY A 91 -8.13 2.18 8.04
C GLY A 91 -9.22 1.92 6.99
N PRO A 92 -10.04 2.92 6.62
CA PRO A 92 -10.99 2.80 5.53
C PRO A 92 -10.39 2.33 4.20
N HIS A 93 -9.17 2.78 3.86
CA HIS A 93 -8.43 2.29 2.69
C HIS A 93 -8.18 0.80 2.77
N VAL A 94 -7.65 0.29 3.89
CA VAL A 94 -7.40 -1.13 4.11
C VAL A 94 -8.70 -1.92 4.02
N CYS A 95 -9.78 -1.49 4.66
CA CYS A 95 -11.07 -2.20 4.59
C CYS A 95 -11.63 -2.28 3.16
N LEU A 96 -11.56 -1.19 2.38
CA LEU A 96 -12.02 -1.18 1.00
C LEU A 96 -11.12 -2.07 0.12
N LEU A 97 -9.80 -1.99 0.30
CA LEU A 97 -8.83 -2.85 -0.38
C LEU A 97 -9.08 -4.33 -0.10
N MET A 98 -9.28 -4.71 1.16
CA MET A 98 -9.61 -6.08 1.54
C MET A 98 -10.90 -6.55 0.88
N SER A 99 -11.93 -5.70 0.84
CA SER A 99 -13.20 -6.02 0.18
C SER A 99 -13.03 -6.26 -1.32
N CYS A 100 -12.24 -5.40 -1.97
CA CYS A 100 -11.85 -5.50 -3.38
C CYS A 100 -11.13 -6.82 -3.67
N LEU A 101 -10.09 -7.15 -2.90
CA LEU A 101 -9.31 -8.38 -3.04
C LEU A 101 -10.14 -9.64 -2.74
N ALA A 102 -10.99 -9.60 -1.71
CA ALA A 102 -11.85 -10.71 -1.31
C ALA A 102 -12.96 -11.01 -2.32
N SER A 103 -13.44 -10.00 -3.05
CA SER A 103 -14.53 -10.16 -4.03
C SER A 103 -14.18 -11.09 -5.20
N ARG A 104 -12.87 -11.34 -5.46
CA ARG A 104 -12.34 -12.07 -6.63
C ARG A 104 -12.76 -11.49 -7.99
N GLN A 105 -13.40 -10.32 -8.03
CA GLN A 105 -13.76 -9.65 -9.27
C GLN A 105 -12.56 -8.93 -9.89
N ILE A 106 -11.54 -8.66 -9.09
CA ILE A 106 -10.30 -8.03 -9.53
C ILE A 106 -9.35 -9.11 -10.01
N THR A 107 -9.25 -9.24 -11.32
CA THR A 107 -8.31 -10.16 -11.99
C THR A 107 -6.91 -9.57 -12.08
N ASN A 108 -6.79 -8.24 -11.99
CA ASN A 108 -5.56 -7.51 -12.11
C ASN A 108 -5.41 -6.51 -10.96
N ILE A 109 -4.49 -6.80 -10.04
CA ILE A 109 -4.17 -5.95 -8.87
C ILE A 109 -3.77 -4.53 -9.30
N ARG A 110 -3.24 -4.34 -10.51
CA ARG A 110 -2.86 -3.01 -11.04
C ARG A 110 -4.05 -2.08 -11.29
N GLU A 111 -5.28 -2.61 -11.31
CA GLU A 111 -6.49 -1.81 -11.51
C GLU A 111 -7.04 -1.25 -10.19
N LEU A 112 -6.46 -1.63 -9.04
CA LEU A 112 -6.92 -1.19 -7.73
C LEU A 112 -6.92 0.33 -7.57
N ASN A 113 -5.96 1.06 -8.14
CA ASN A 113 -5.93 2.51 -8.11
C ASN A 113 -7.08 3.20 -8.87
N THR A 114 -7.70 2.51 -9.83
CA THR A 114 -8.86 3.02 -10.57
C THR A 114 -10.16 2.83 -9.79
N ILE A 115 -10.21 1.82 -8.92
CA ILE A 115 -11.36 1.46 -8.09
C ILE A 115 -11.32 2.19 -6.76
N ILE A 116 -10.15 2.21 -6.12
CA ILE A 116 -9.90 2.78 -4.81
C ILE A 116 -9.29 4.17 -5.02
N THR A 117 -10.19 5.15 -5.00
CA THR A 117 -9.93 6.57 -5.19
C THR A 117 -10.36 7.32 -3.93
N PRO A 118 -9.95 8.57 -3.73
CA PRO A 118 -10.42 9.37 -2.59
C PRO A 118 -11.95 9.43 -2.50
N ASP A 119 -12.65 9.57 -3.63
CA ASP A 119 -14.12 9.60 -3.64
C ASP A 119 -14.73 8.24 -3.26
N SER A 120 -14.19 7.12 -3.77
CA SER A 120 -14.72 5.81 -3.40
C SER A 120 -14.46 5.45 -1.94
N VAL A 121 -13.33 5.89 -1.37
CA VAL A 121 -13.04 5.75 0.08
C VAL A 121 -14.02 6.57 0.92
N GLN A 122 -14.33 7.81 0.53
CA GLN A 122 -15.32 8.63 1.25
C GLN A 122 -16.72 8.01 1.21
N ARG A 123 -17.16 7.52 0.04
CA ARG A 123 -18.43 6.79 -0.08
C ARG A 123 -18.43 5.52 0.76
N PHE A 124 -17.31 4.78 0.74
CA PHE A 124 -17.15 3.58 1.54
C PHE A 124 -17.26 3.86 3.04
N ARG A 125 -16.63 4.94 3.54
CA ARG A 125 -16.78 5.38 4.94
C ARG A 125 -18.24 5.62 5.32
N TYR A 126 -18.98 6.33 4.46
CA TYR A 126 -20.41 6.59 4.69
C TYR A 126 -21.24 5.30 4.74
N ILE A 127 -20.99 4.38 3.81
CA ILE A 127 -21.67 3.07 3.76
C ILE A 127 -21.32 2.24 4.99
N LEU A 128 -20.03 2.13 5.34
CA LEU A 128 -19.54 1.38 6.49
C LEU A 128 -20.17 1.90 7.79
N PHE A 129 -20.20 3.22 7.98
CA PHE A 129 -20.88 3.84 9.11
C PHE A 129 -22.37 3.48 9.16
N GLY A 130 -23.06 3.58 8.02
CA GLY A 130 -24.48 3.21 7.91
C GLY A 130 -24.75 1.74 8.23
N HIS A 131 -23.82 0.83 7.91
CA HIS A 131 -23.93 -0.58 8.30
C HIS A 131 -23.70 -0.78 9.80
N LEU A 132 -22.66 -0.16 10.37
CA LEU A 132 -22.35 -0.25 11.79
C LEU A 132 -23.49 0.27 12.67
N MET A 133 -24.14 1.36 12.26
CA MET A 133 -25.28 1.93 12.99
C MET A 133 -26.57 1.09 12.92
N LYS A 134 -26.67 0.17 11.95
CA LYS A 134 -27.81 -0.76 11.83
C LYS A 134 -27.59 -2.07 12.57
N LEU A 135 -26.37 -2.35 13.01
CA LEU A 135 -26.11 -3.53 13.82
C LEU A 135 -26.89 -3.37 15.13
N PRO A 136 -27.68 -4.39 15.55
CA PRO A 136 -28.28 -4.36 16.87
C PRO A 136 -27.15 -4.10 17.86
N THR A 137 -27.28 -3.05 18.66
CA THR A 137 -26.48 -2.93 19.89
C THR A 137 -27.00 -4.03 20.80
N ALA A 138 -26.55 -5.27 20.60
CA ALA A 138 -26.73 -6.31 21.59
C ALA A 138 -26.18 -5.69 22.88
N PRO A 139 -26.97 -5.63 23.97
CA PRO A 139 -26.40 -5.27 25.25
C PRO A 139 -25.22 -6.22 25.44
N ILE A 140 -24.03 -5.66 25.62
CA ILE A 140 -22.88 -6.41 26.08
C ILE A 140 -23.32 -6.88 27.47
N GLU A 141 -23.91 -8.07 27.53
CA GLU A 141 -24.10 -8.75 28.80
C GLU A 141 -22.68 -8.84 29.36
N SER A 142 -22.43 -8.04 30.39
CA SER A 142 -21.27 -8.19 31.26
C SER A 142 -21.44 -9.53 31.98
N GLY A 143 -21.28 -10.61 31.23
CA GLY A 143 -21.11 -11.93 31.81
C GLY A 143 -19.78 -11.88 32.53
N ASP A 144 -19.82 -12.08 33.85
CA ASP A 144 -18.68 -12.28 34.74
C ASP A 144 -17.90 -13.58 34.41
N ASN A 145 -17.79 -13.94 33.13
CA ASN A 145 -16.89 -14.96 32.65
C ASN A 145 -15.55 -14.28 32.34
N GLU A 146 -14.74 -14.12 33.38
CA GLU A 146 -13.28 -14.07 33.27
C GLU A 146 -12.78 -15.39 32.67
N GLU A 147 -13.12 -15.70 31.42
CA GLU A 147 -12.21 -16.47 30.59
C GLU A 147 -11.08 -15.51 30.25
N ILE A 148 -10.03 -15.60 31.06
CA ILE A 148 -8.71 -15.07 30.76
C ILE A 148 -8.32 -15.68 29.41
N LEU A 149 -8.60 -14.95 28.33
CA LEU A 149 -7.91 -15.14 27.06
C LEU A 149 -6.44 -14.92 27.39
N SER A 150 -5.72 -16.02 27.48
CA SER A 150 -4.28 -16.05 27.62
C SER A 150 -3.66 -15.06 26.64
N ASP A 151 -2.78 -14.19 27.14
CA ASP A 151 -1.96 -13.23 26.35
C ASP A 151 -1.16 -13.89 25.21
N SER A 152 -1.24 -15.22 25.04
CA SER A 152 -0.70 -15.98 23.91
C SER A 152 -1.42 -15.76 22.57
N ASP A 153 -2.68 -15.31 22.58
CA ASP A 153 -3.51 -15.35 21.36
C ASP A 153 -3.51 -14.03 20.57
N PHE A 154 -2.99 -12.95 21.18
CA PHE A 154 -2.68 -11.71 20.48
C PHE A 154 -1.18 -11.61 20.26
N MET A 155 -0.73 -11.83 19.02
CA MET A 155 0.61 -11.44 18.63
C MET A 155 0.70 -9.91 18.57
N ILE A 156 1.02 -9.28 19.70
CA ILE A 156 1.44 -7.88 19.77
C ILE A 156 2.84 -7.82 19.16
N ILE A 157 2.92 -7.34 17.91
CA ILE A 157 4.18 -7.09 17.23
C ILE A 157 4.78 -5.82 17.82
N SER A 158 5.64 -5.96 18.83
CA SER A 158 6.48 -4.85 19.29
C SER A 158 7.63 -4.62 18.30
N PRO A 159 7.90 -3.37 17.89
CA PRO A 159 9.07 -3.08 17.08
C PRO A 159 10.34 -3.36 17.90
N MET A 160 11.09 -4.38 17.50
CA MET A 160 12.44 -4.62 18.02
C MET A 160 13.33 -3.46 17.59
N VAL A 161 13.77 -2.66 18.56
CA VAL A 161 14.89 -1.72 18.41
C VAL A 161 16.15 -2.55 18.22
N SER A 162 16.62 -2.67 16.97
CA SER A 162 17.89 -3.30 16.65
C SER A 162 19.03 -2.31 16.88
N GLY A 163 19.72 -2.46 18.00
CA GLY A 163 21.10 -2.00 18.14
C GLY A 163 22.03 -3.20 17.93
N ASP A 164 22.78 -3.21 16.82
CA ASP A 164 24.21 -3.51 16.81
C ASP A 164 24.74 -3.31 15.37
N GLU A 165 25.61 -2.31 15.20
CA GLU A 165 26.38 -2.12 13.98
C GLU A 165 27.60 -3.03 14.04
N SER A 166 27.63 -4.07 13.19
CA SER A 166 28.89 -4.74 12.85
C SER A 166 29.08 -4.74 11.34
N GLU A 167 30.08 -3.97 10.94
CA GLU A 167 30.57 -3.78 9.59
C GLU A 167 31.00 -5.11 8.99
N ILE A 168 30.41 -5.47 7.85
CA ILE A 168 30.92 -6.51 6.96
C ILE A 168 31.26 -5.83 5.64
N GLU A 169 32.55 -5.54 5.46
CA GLU A 169 33.13 -5.14 4.18
C GLU A 169 32.96 -6.28 3.15
N ALA A 170 32.13 -6.04 2.13
CA ALA A 170 32.06 -6.88 0.96
C ALA A 170 32.57 -6.09 -0.26
N SER A 171 33.76 -6.46 -0.70
CA SER A 171 34.43 -5.98 -1.90
C SER A 171 33.63 -6.32 -3.16
N SER A 172 33.38 -5.32 -4.01
CA SER A 172 32.76 -5.51 -5.33
C SER A 172 33.79 -5.25 -6.45
N PRO A 173 33.83 -6.07 -7.52
CA PRO A 173 34.66 -5.81 -8.70
C PRO A 173 33.97 -4.82 -9.65
N ARG A 174 34.72 -3.82 -10.12
CA ARG A 174 34.30 -2.86 -11.16
C ARG A 174 34.31 -3.51 -12.55
N PRO A 175 33.31 -3.26 -13.42
CA PRO A 175 33.48 -3.39 -14.86
C PRO A 175 33.84 -2.02 -15.48
N ASN A 176 34.90 -2.04 -16.29
CA ASN A 176 35.39 -0.92 -17.09
C ASN A 176 34.37 -0.49 -18.15
N LYS A 177 34.13 0.83 -18.27
CA LYS A 177 33.40 1.45 -19.37
C LYS A 177 34.38 2.34 -20.16
N PRO A 178 34.56 2.14 -21.48
CA PRO A 178 35.38 3.01 -22.29
C PRO A 178 34.59 4.24 -22.76
N SER A 179 35.19 5.42 -22.63
CA SER A 179 34.70 6.70 -23.18
C SER A 179 35.10 6.84 -24.66
N PRO A 180 34.24 7.37 -25.53
CA PRO A 180 34.65 7.85 -26.85
C PRO A 180 35.09 9.33 -26.83
N PRO A 181 35.90 9.77 -27.81
CA PRO A 181 36.60 11.05 -27.78
C PRO A 181 35.74 12.23 -28.25
N ALA A 182 36.16 13.42 -27.82
CA ALA A 182 35.59 14.71 -28.16
C ALA A 182 36.06 15.20 -29.53
N GLU A 183 35.13 15.68 -30.36
CA GLU A 183 35.42 16.61 -31.46
C GLU A 183 34.29 17.64 -31.60
N ASN A 184 34.67 18.91 -31.52
CA ASN A 184 33.98 20.09 -32.06
C ASN A 184 34.80 20.50 -33.30
N PRO A 185 34.23 21.10 -34.38
CA PRO A 185 33.94 22.54 -34.31
C PRO A 185 32.83 23.12 -35.24
N SER A 186 32.35 24.30 -34.82
CA SER A 186 32.00 25.52 -35.59
C SER A 186 30.77 25.63 -36.54
N SER A 187 29.85 26.52 -36.09
CA SER A 187 29.19 27.64 -36.83
C SER A 187 27.98 27.38 -37.76
N PRO A 188 27.16 28.41 -38.13
CA PRO A 188 26.68 29.61 -37.40
C PRO A 188 25.15 29.88 -37.53
N LEU A 189 24.68 30.88 -36.75
CA LEU A 189 23.50 31.76 -36.88
C LEU A 189 22.29 31.33 -37.76
N THR A 190 21.11 31.25 -37.13
CA THR A 190 19.91 31.91 -37.69
C THR A 190 18.92 32.30 -36.57
N SER A 191 18.58 33.58 -36.55
CA SER A 191 17.59 34.26 -35.73
C SER A 191 16.17 34.09 -36.28
N ILE A 192 15.18 33.75 -35.44
CA ILE A 192 13.74 33.92 -35.72
C ILE A 192 13.02 34.34 -34.41
N PRO A 193 12.02 35.24 -34.47
CA PRO A 193 11.67 36.14 -33.37
C PRO A 193 10.55 35.65 -32.45
N ALA A 194 10.36 36.43 -31.37
CA ALA A 194 9.33 36.31 -30.35
C ALA A 194 7.90 36.27 -30.94
N SER A 195 7.10 35.32 -30.46
CA SER A 195 5.65 35.29 -30.64
C SER A 195 4.98 35.45 -29.29
N SER A 196 4.48 36.67 -29.10
CA SER A 196 3.18 37.08 -28.59
C SER A 196 2.45 36.20 -27.56
N GLN A 197 2.14 36.89 -26.47
CA GLN A 197 1.22 36.56 -25.39
C GLN A 197 -0.11 35.97 -25.88
N VAL A 198 -0.53 34.88 -25.24
CA VAL A 198 -1.92 34.43 -25.19
C VAL A 198 -2.41 34.70 -23.77
N GLU A 199 -3.23 35.73 -23.61
CA GLU A 199 -4.03 35.95 -22.40
C GLU A 199 -5.12 34.87 -22.35
N GLU A 200 -5.09 34.03 -21.33
CA GLU A 200 -6.18 33.10 -21.02
C GLU A 200 -7.34 33.87 -20.35
N GLU A 201 -8.51 33.88 -21.00
CA GLU A 201 -9.76 34.30 -20.36
C GLU A 201 -10.19 33.27 -19.28
N PRO A 202 -10.71 33.73 -18.12
CA PRO A 202 -11.19 32.83 -17.09
C PRO A 202 -12.53 32.19 -17.46
N VAL A 203 -12.55 30.84 -17.47
CA VAL A 203 -13.74 30.02 -17.60
C VAL A 203 -14.69 30.26 -16.41
N LEU A 204 -15.86 30.84 -16.69
CA LEU A 204 -16.97 30.98 -15.74
C LEU A 204 -17.59 29.61 -15.42
N LEU A 205 -17.33 29.11 -14.22
CA LEU A 205 -18.00 27.95 -13.63
C LEU A 205 -19.50 28.24 -13.41
N ARG A 206 -20.37 27.70 -14.28
CA ARG A 206 -21.81 27.63 -14.08
C ARG A 206 -22.14 26.78 -12.84
N ARG A 207 -22.65 27.43 -11.79
CA ARG A 207 -23.34 26.75 -10.67
C ARG A 207 -24.71 26.28 -11.16
N SER A 208 -24.90 24.96 -11.24
CA SER A 208 -26.22 24.38 -11.52
C SER A 208 -27.09 24.38 -10.25
N ALA A 209 -28.34 24.80 -10.41
CA ALA A 209 -29.31 25.00 -9.34
C ALA A 209 -29.81 23.69 -8.75
N ARG A 210 -29.97 23.69 -7.43
CA ARG A 210 -30.53 22.61 -6.61
C ARG A 210 -32.06 22.72 -6.65
N THR A 211 -32.73 21.81 -7.34
CA THR A 211 -34.20 21.68 -7.30
C THR A 211 -34.61 21.08 -5.95
N LYS A 212 -35.37 21.85 -5.16
CA LYS A 212 -36.14 21.33 -4.02
C LYS A 212 -37.35 20.59 -4.58
N MET A 213 -37.50 19.30 -4.25
CA MET A 213 -38.80 18.65 -4.28
C MET A 213 -39.38 18.63 -2.87
N GLN A 214 -40.52 19.31 -2.73
CA GLN A 214 -41.51 19.07 -1.68
C GLN A 214 -42.43 17.94 -2.16
N GLY A 215 -42.93 17.12 -1.23
CA GLY A 215 -44.17 16.37 -1.43
C GLY A 215 -44.13 14.92 -0.95
N LEU A 216 -44.38 14.69 0.34
CA LEU A 216 -45.61 14.10 0.89
C LEU A 216 -45.52 14.06 2.42
#